data_AF-A0A202B2M8-F1
#
_entry.id   AF-A0A202B2M8-F1
#
_cell.length_a   1.000
_cell.length_b   1.000
_cell.length_c   1.000
_cell.angle_alpha   90.00
_cell.angle_beta   90.00
_cell.angle_gamma   90.00
#
_symmetry.space_group_name_H-M   'P 1'
#
loop_
_entity.id
_entity.type
_entity.pdbx_description
1 polymer ?
#
loop_
_entity_poly.entity_id
_entity_poly.type
_entity_poly.pdbx_seq_one_letter_code
_entity_poly.pdbx_strand_id
1 'polypeptide(L)'
;MQFSTIRALVGWAFQIETVSMVKVQKFGEATAPAFEGLSPTDQKAQAAMVMAKIGRLPFEQRAVLWALHVQRETEMVYLTTHTPGKYGYKTDLDIIRKWATGDGPGCRDLGDRHSVHYTTAHRYERAVVQRLEQMMHQAYAALEGPMAEVLDRMNYAVAA
;
A
#
# COMPACT_ATOMS: atom_id res chain seq x y z
N MET A 1 -11.98 -5.28 17.93
CA MET A 1 -11.20 -5.02 16.70
C MET A 1 -9.73 -5.01 17.07
N GLN A 2 -8.96 -6.03 16.66
CA GLN A 2 -7.53 -6.09 16.96
C GLN A 2 -6.78 -6.37 15.67
N PHE A 3 -6.21 -5.32 15.08
CA PHE A 3 -5.25 -5.49 13.98
C PHE A 3 -3.90 -5.82 14.60
N SER A 4 -3.26 -6.88 14.11
CA SER A 4 -1.92 -7.26 14.54
C SER A 4 -0.82 -6.35 13.99
N THR A 5 -1.11 -5.56 12.93
CA THR A 5 -0.14 -4.64 12.30
C THR A 5 -0.81 -3.39 11.74
N ILE A 6 -0.07 -2.27 11.63
CA ILE A 6 -0.52 -1.05 10.94
C ILE A 6 -0.88 -1.33 9.48
N ARG A 7 -0.15 -2.24 8.83
CA ARG A 7 -0.37 -2.63 7.44
C ARG A 7 -1.76 -3.24 7.26
N ALA A 8 -2.20 -4.08 8.20
CA ALA A 8 -3.52 -4.68 8.19
C ALA A 8 -4.63 -3.63 8.41
N LEU A 9 -4.42 -2.68 9.34
CA LEU A 9 -5.36 -1.58 9.57
C LEU A 9 -5.50 -0.68 8.33
N VAL A 10 -4.39 -0.28 7.73
CA VAL A 10 -4.36 0.58 6.54
C VAL A 10 -4.99 -0.14 5.35
N GLY A 11 -4.64 -1.40 5.11
CA GLY A 11 -5.25 -2.20 4.03
C GLY A 11 -6.76 -2.34 4.19
N TRP A 12 -7.24 -2.59 5.41
CA TRP A 12 -8.67 -2.60 5.71
C TRP A 12 -9.34 -1.25 5.43
N ALA A 13 -8.74 -0.13 5.85
CA ALA A 13 -9.30 1.19 5.62
C ALA A 13 -9.43 1.49 4.11
N PHE A 14 -8.43 1.13 3.31
CA PHE A 14 -8.48 1.23 1.85
C PHE A 14 -9.57 0.37 1.22
N GLN A 15 -9.75 -0.86 1.71
CA GLN A 15 -10.84 -1.74 1.27
C GLN A 15 -12.21 -1.11 1.56
N ILE A 16 -12.43 -0.56 2.76
CA ILE A 16 -13.69 0.10 3.10
C ILE A 16 -13.90 1.34 2.24
N GLU A 17 -12.89 2.18 2.05
CA GLU A 17 -12.97 3.39 1.23
C GLU A 17 -13.38 3.07 -0.22
N THR A 18 -12.74 2.08 -0.83
CA THR A 18 -12.97 1.71 -2.24
C THR A 18 -14.26 0.93 -2.44
N VAL A 19 -14.64 0.04 -1.51
CA VAL A 19 -15.88 -0.75 -1.60
C VAL A 19 -17.10 0.11 -1.25
N SER A 20 -16.95 1.12 -0.39
CA SER A 20 -18.05 2.02 0.00
C SER A 20 -18.60 2.84 -1.17
N MET A 21 -17.78 3.12 -2.18
CA MET A 21 -18.25 3.79 -3.41
C MET A 21 -19.02 2.85 -4.36
N VAL A 22 -18.75 1.53 -4.30
CA VAL A 22 -19.40 0.55 -5.20
C VAL A 22 -20.69 -0.02 -4.59
N LYS A 23 -20.78 -0.15 -3.26
CA LYS A 23 -22.01 -0.57 -2.57
C LYS A 23 -22.84 0.62 -2.08
N VAL A 24 -23.44 1.35 -3.03
CA VAL A 24 -24.65 2.13 -2.72
C VAL A 24 -25.78 1.11 -2.49
N GLN A 25 -26.09 0.86 -1.21
CA GLN A 25 -27.29 0.19 -0.70
C GLN A 25 -27.83 -1.00 -1.52
N LYS A 26 -27.40 -2.22 -1.18
CA LYS A 26 -28.32 -3.36 -1.16
C LYS A 26 -28.40 -3.87 0.27
N PHE A 27 -29.59 -3.72 0.86
CA PHE A 27 -29.97 -4.31 2.13
C PHE A 27 -29.59 -5.81 2.15
N GLY A 28 -28.75 -6.22 3.11
CA GLY A 28 -28.66 -7.61 3.53
C GLY A 28 -27.54 -8.48 2.94
N GLU A 29 -26.28 -8.03 2.93
CA GLU A 29 -25.15 -8.96 2.73
C GLU A 29 -24.18 -8.97 3.92
N ALA A 30 -23.90 -10.21 4.34
CA ALA A 30 -23.14 -10.66 5.49
C ALA A 30 -21.95 -9.78 5.89
N THR A 31 -21.95 -9.36 7.16
CA THR A 31 -20.79 -8.88 7.89
C THR A 31 -19.69 -9.93 7.84
N ALA A 32 -18.50 -9.55 7.35
CA ALA A 32 -17.31 -10.37 7.50
C ALA A 32 -17.11 -10.70 9.00
N PRO A 33 -16.75 -11.95 9.36
CA PRO A 33 -16.72 -12.44 10.74
C PRO A 33 -15.69 -11.75 11.66
N ALA A 34 -14.96 -10.74 11.16
CA ALA A 34 -14.02 -9.94 11.94
C ALA A 34 -14.67 -8.79 12.74
N PHE A 35 -15.99 -8.56 12.59
CA PHE A 35 -16.70 -7.38 13.11
C PHE A 35 -18.01 -7.71 13.82
N GLU A 36 -18.01 -8.67 14.74
CA GLU A 36 -19.15 -8.81 15.66
C GLU A 36 -19.36 -7.47 16.40
N GLY A 37 -20.52 -6.83 16.16
CA GLY A 37 -21.01 -5.69 16.93
C GLY A 37 -20.84 -4.28 16.35
N LEU A 38 -20.10 -4.07 15.25
CA LEU A 38 -20.02 -2.73 14.60
C LEU A 38 -20.95 -2.63 13.40
N SER A 39 -21.77 -1.58 13.37
CA SER A 39 -22.59 -1.32 12.20
C SER A 39 -21.72 -0.95 10.98
N PRO A 40 -22.20 -1.17 9.74
CA PRO A 40 -21.49 -0.71 8.54
C PRO A 40 -21.17 0.79 8.57
N THR A 41 -22.01 1.60 9.22
CA THR A 41 -21.79 3.04 9.38
C THR A 41 -20.60 3.33 10.29
N ASP A 42 -20.47 2.60 11.39
CA ASP A 42 -19.34 2.77 12.32
C ASP A 42 -18.02 2.33 11.67
N GLN A 43 -18.05 1.24 10.90
CA GLN A 43 -16.88 0.79 10.13
C GLN A 43 -16.44 1.84 9.12
N LYS A 44 -17.38 2.48 8.41
CA LYS A 44 -17.08 3.60 7.50
C LYS A 44 -16.50 4.81 8.23
N ALA A 45 -17.07 5.19 9.38
CA ALA A 45 -16.57 6.30 10.17
C ALA A 45 -15.13 6.05 10.65
N GLN A 46 -14.85 4.84 11.14
CA GLN A 46 -13.50 4.44 11.57
C GLN A 46 -12.51 4.40 10.40
N ALA A 47 -12.89 3.84 9.25
CA ALA A 47 -12.06 3.86 8.05
C ALA A 47 -11.77 5.31 7.59
N ALA A 48 -12.76 6.19 7.59
CA ALA A 48 -12.58 7.60 7.24
C ALA A 48 -11.59 8.32 8.16
N MET A 49 -11.55 7.99 9.45
CA MET A 49 -10.54 8.54 10.38
C MET A 49 -9.13 8.09 10.01
N VAL A 50 -8.94 6.83 9.62
CA VAL A 50 -7.65 6.31 9.13
C VAL A 50 -7.28 6.97 7.80
N MET A 51 -8.21 7.07 6.86
CA MET A 51 -7.99 7.75 5.57
C MET A 51 -7.65 9.24 5.76
N ALA A 52 -8.23 9.92 6.74
CA ALA A 52 -7.89 11.29 7.08
C ALA A 52 -6.47 11.43 7.67
N LYS A 53 -5.92 10.39 8.31
CA LYS A 53 -4.51 10.36 8.73
C LYS A 53 -3.59 10.11 7.55
N ILE A 54 -3.93 9.16 6.68
CA ILE A 54 -3.21 8.93 5.42
C ILE A 54 -3.19 10.20 4.58
N GLY A 55 -4.30 10.93 4.49
CA GLY A 55 -4.43 12.17 3.75
C GLY A 55 -3.49 13.30 4.19
N ARG A 56 -2.95 13.24 5.42
CA ARG A 56 -1.96 14.20 5.94
C ARG A 56 -0.51 13.85 5.62
N LEU A 57 -0.25 12.65 5.09
CA LEU A 57 1.10 12.26 4.69
C LEU A 57 1.54 13.06 3.45
N PRO A 58 2.87 13.27 3.28
CA PRO A 58 3.43 13.74 2.02
C PRO A 58 2.90 12.95 0.81
N PHE A 59 2.77 13.63 -0.33
CA PHE A 59 2.12 13.05 -1.51
C PHE A 59 2.77 11.72 -1.96
N GLU A 60 4.09 11.65 -1.96
CA GLU A 60 4.87 10.45 -2.30
C GLU A 60 4.52 9.24 -1.42
N GLN A 61 4.42 9.46 -0.11
CA GLN A 61 4.05 8.44 0.87
C GLN A 61 2.60 7.99 0.71
N ARG A 62 1.69 8.91 0.36
CA ARG A 62 0.32 8.53 0.01
C ARG A 62 0.29 7.69 -1.26
N ALA A 63 1.01 8.12 -2.29
CA ALA A 63 1.02 7.46 -3.58
C ALA A 63 1.45 5.99 -3.48
N VAL A 64 2.50 5.68 -2.71
CA VAL A 64 2.91 4.28 -2.49
C VAL A 64 1.86 3.45 -1.76
N LEU A 65 1.11 4.03 -0.81
CA LEU A 65 0.04 3.30 -0.12
C LEU A 65 -1.16 3.05 -1.03
N TRP A 66 -1.58 4.02 -1.85
CA TRP A 66 -2.63 3.86 -2.85
C TRP A 66 -2.24 2.84 -3.93
N ALA A 67 -1.00 2.89 -4.42
CA ALA A 67 -0.49 1.90 -5.37
C ALA A 67 -0.48 0.49 -4.77
N LEU A 68 -0.01 0.32 -3.53
CA LEU A 68 0.12 -0.99 -2.90
C LEU A 68 -1.22 -1.64 -2.52
N HIS A 69 -2.15 -0.88 -1.94
CA HIS A 69 -3.37 -1.46 -1.35
C HIS A 69 -4.53 -1.57 -2.33
N VAL A 70 -4.60 -0.67 -3.31
CA VAL A 70 -5.74 -0.60 -4.24
C VAL A 70 -5.32 -0.54 -5.71
N GLN A 71 -4.01 -0.71 -5.98
CA GLN A 71 -3.49 -0.88 -7.33
C GLN A 71 -3.85 0.28 -8.28
N ARG A 72 -3.99 1.48 -7.72
CA ARG A 72 -4.48 2.63 -8.47
C ARG A 72 -3.43 3.14 -9.46
N GLU A 73 -3.79 3.12 -10.74
CA GLU A 73 -2.86 3.40 -11.83
C GLU A 73 -2.30 4.83 -11.78
N THR A 74 -3.12 5.82 -11.42
CA THR A 74 -2.69 7.23 -11.34
C THR A 74 -1.48 7.42 -10.42
N GLU A 75 -1.49 6.79 -9.25
CA GLU A 75 -0.39 6.86 -8.30
C GLU A 75 0.82 6.05 -8.78
N MET A 76 0.62 4.91 -9.45
CA MET A 76 1.73 4.19 -10.09
C MET A 76 2.43 5.03 -11.15
N VAL A 77 1.66 5.73 -12.00
CA VAL A 77 2.19 6.69 -12.99
C VAL A 77 3.00 7.77 -12.30
N TYR A 78 2.46 8.39 -11.25
CA TYR A 78 3.19 9.41 -10.51
C TYR A 78 4.50 8.87 -9.92
N LEU A 79 4.50 7.66 -9.37
CA LEU A 79 5.68 7.06 -8.75
C LEU A 79 6.84 6.82 -9.75
N THR A 80 6.55 6.68 -11.05
CA THR A 80 7.60 6.62 -12.09
C THR A 80 8.46 7.90 -12.17
N THR A 81 7.97 9.03 -11.65
CA THR A 81 8.75 10.28 -11.59
C THR A 81 9.78 10.28 -10.46
N HIS A 82 9.71 9.27 -9.58
CA HIS A 82 10.59 9.09 -8.41
C HIS A 82 11.51 7.88 -8.54
N THR A 83 11.49 7.19 -9.67
CA THR A 83 12.33 6.04 -9.98
C THR A 83 13.52 6.45 -10.86
N PRO A 84 14.56 5.59 -10.99
CA PRO A 84 15.77 5.98 -11.73
C PRO A 84 15.58 6.24 -13.24
N GLY A 85 14.49 5.78 -13.87
CA GLY A 85 14.13 6.14 -15.24
C GLY A 85 15.04 5.63 -16.36
N LYS A 86 16.04 4.78 -16.07
CA LYS A 86 17.09 4.36 -17.01
C LYS A 86 16.53 3.71 -18.29
N TYR A 87 15.48 2.91 -18.15
CA TYR A 87 14.87 2.15 -19.25
C TYR A 87 13.51 2.73 -19.69
N GLY A 88 13.26 3.99 -19.32
CA GLY A 88 12.06 4.74 -19.67
C GLY A 88 10.83 4.42 -18.82
N TYR A 89 9.87 5.34 -18.89
CA TYR A 89 8.61 5.35 -18.12
C TYR A 89 7.87 4.00 -18.10
N LYS A 90 7.70 3.37 -19.27
CA LYS A 90 6.93 2.12 -19.37
C LYS A 90 7.57 0.98 -18.57
N THR A 91 8.90 0.91 -18.56
CA THR A 91 9.63 -0.12 -17.81
C THR A 91 9.46 0.09 -16.31
N ASP A 92 9.53 1.34 -15.85
CA ASP A 92 9.37 1.67 -14.44
C ASP A 92 7.93 1.41 -13.98
N LEU A 93 6.94 1.75 -14.81
CA LEU A 93 5.54 1.46 -14.55
C LEU A 93 5.29 -0.06 -14.43
N ASP A 94 5.87 -0.87 -15.31
CA ASP A 94 5.75 -2.33 -15.25
C ASP A 94 6.35 -2.90 -13.96
N ILE A 95 7.50 -2.38 -13.52
CA ILE A 95 8.14 -2.79 -12.27
C ILE A 95 7.31 -2.36 -11.05
N ILE A 96 6.78 -1.13 -11.05
CA ILE A 96 5.90 -0.62 -9.97
C ILE A 96 4.61 -1.46 -9.90
N ARG A 97 4.02 -1.78 -11.06
CA ARG A 97 2.83 -2.64 -11.14
C ARG A 97 3.12 -4.02 -10.56
N LYS A 98 4.23 -4.65 -10.97
CA LYS A 98 4.69 -5.93 -10.43
C LYS A 98 4.89 -5.89 -8.93
N TRP A 99 5.48 -4.82 -8.40
CA TRP A 99 5.64 -4.64 -6.96
C TRP A 99 4.30 -4.59 -6.21
N ALA A 100 3.30 -3.91 -6.77
CA ALA A 100 1.99 -3.76 -6.16
C ALA A 100 1.09 -4.99 -6.29
N THR A 101 1.12 -5.68 -7.44
CA THR A 101 0.20 -6.80 -7.76
C THR A 101 0.82 -8.17 -7.60
N GLY A 102 2.16 -8.26 -7.60
CA GLY A 102 2.90 -9.51 -7.76
C GLY A 102 3.00 -10.02 -9.20
N ASP A 103 2.37 -9.32 -10.17
CA ASP A 103 2.29 -9.73 -11.58
C ASP A 103 2.92 -8.70 -12.51
N GLY A 104 3.81 -9.17 -13.39
CA GLY A 104 4.55 -8.33 -14.32
C GLY A 104 5.85 -8.99 -14.80
N PRO A 105 6.61 -8.30 -15.68
CA PRO A 105 7.76 -8.90 -16.35
C PRO A 105 8.85 -9.33 -15.38
N GLY A 106 9.47 -10.49 -15.66
CA GLY A 106 10.64 -10.96 -14.96
C GLY A 106 11.90 -10.19 -15.39
N CYS A 107 12.98 -10.33 -14.61
CA CYS A 107 14.27 -9.75 -14.96
C CYS A 107 14.85 -10.26 -16.29
N ARG A 108 14.45 -11.46 -16.75
CA ARG A 108 14.81 -12.00 -18.07
C ARG A 108 14.08 -11.25 -19.18
N ASP A 109 12.76 -11.09 -19.06
CA ASP A 109 11.96 -10.34 -20.04
C ASP A 109 12.42 -8.89 -20.17
N LEU A 110 12.77 -8.26 -19.05
CA LEU A 110 13.35 -6.91 -19.05
C LEU A 110 14.75 -6.88 -19.68
N GLY A 111 15.55 -7.93 -19.48
CA GLY A 111 16.85 -8.10 -20.12
C GLY A 111 16.73 -8.17 -21.64
N ASP A 112 15.86 -9.04 -22.12
CA ASP A 112 15.61 -9.24 -23.55
C ASP A 112 15.05 -7.95 -24.20
N ARG A 113 14.07 -7.31 -23.54
CA ARG A 113 13.44 -6.06 -24.02
C ARG A 113 14.45 -4.93 -24.24
N HIS A 114 15.46 -4.84 -23.39
CA HIS A 114 16.46 -3.77 -23.42
C HIS A 114 17.83 -4.23 -23.94
N SER A 115 17.91 -5.46 -24.47
CA SER A 115 19.15 -6.07 -24.96
C SER A 115 20.30 -6.02 -23.93
N VAL A 116 19.99 -6.30 -22.67
CA VAL A 116 20.95 -6.35 -21.56
C VAL A 116 20.91 -7.70 -20.86
N HIS A 117 22.02 -8.07 -20.21
CA HIS A 117 22.05 -9.28 -19.40
C HIS A 117 21.05 -9.20 -18.23
N TYR A 118 20.40 -10.32 -17.91
CA TYR A 118 19.34 -10.39 -16.89
C TYR A 118 19.79 -9.88 -15.50
N THR A 119 21.07 -10.01 -15.16
CA THR A 119 21.61 -9.48 -13.89
C THR A 119 21.58 -7.96 -13.83
N THR A 120 21.78 -7.29 -14.96
CA THR A 120 21.71 -5.83 -15.09
C THR A 120 20.27 -5.35 -14.95
N ALA A 121 19.34 -6.05 -15.61
CA ALA A 121 17.90 -5.78 -15.47
C ALA A 121 17.43 -6.05 -14.04
N HIS A 122 17.88 -7.14 -13.41
CA HIS A 122 17.55 -7.45 -12.00
C HIS A 122 18.08 -6.39 -11.03
N ARG A 123 19.30 -5.89 -11.23
CA ARG A 123 19.85 -4.80 -10.39
C ARG A 123 19.01 -3.54 -10.52
N TYR A 124 18.55 -3.23 -11.74
CA TYR A 124 17.68 -2.10 -11.99
C TYR A 124 16.31 -2.25 -11.31
N GLU A 125 15.66 -3.40 -11.51
CA GLU A 125 14.40 -3.76 -10.87
C GLU A 125 14.50 -3.60 -9.34
N ARG A 126 15.57 -4.13 -8.74
CA ARG A 126 15.83 -3.96 -7.30
C ARG A 126 15.97 -2.51 -6.88
N ALA A 127 16.63 -1.67 -7.66
CA ALA A 127 16.78 -0.25 -7.33
C ALA A 127 15.43 0.49 -7.35
N VAL A 128 14.57 0.18 -8.32
CA VAL A 128 13.19 0.70 -8.37
C VAL A 128 12.39 0.23 -7.15
N VAL A 129 12.39 -1.07 -6.87
CA VAL A 129 11.64 -1.65 -5.74
C VAL A 129 12.12 -1.10 -4.40
N GLN A 130 13.44 -1.01 -4.18
CA GLN A 130 14.00 -0.44 -2.95
C GLN A 130 13.53 1.00 -2.72
N ARG A 131 13.39 1.80 -3.78
CA ARG A 131 12.89 3.17 -3.67
C ARG A 131 11.43 3.20 -3.22
N LEU A 132 10.59 2.32 -3.77
CA LEU A 132 9.18 2.17 -3.37
C LEU A 132 9.05 1.68 -1.93
N GLU A 133 9.82 0.66 -1.55
CA GLU A 133 9.85 0.12 -0.19
C GLU A 133 10.29 1.17 0.82
N GLN A 134 11.31 1.97 0.50
CA GLN A 134 11.74 3.08 1.35
C GLN A 134 10.60 4.07 1.62
N MET A 135 9.90 4.52 0.59
CA MET A 135 8.76 5.43 0.73
C MET A 135 7.61 4.78 1.50
N MET A 136 7.34 3.51 1.26
CA MET A 136 6.32 2.74 1.97
C MET A 136 6.65 2.61 3.47
N HIS A 137 7.88 2.28 3.81
CA HIS A 137 8.32 2.19 5.21
C HIS A 137 8.26 3.54 5.92
N GLN A 138 8.63 4.63 5.23
CA GLN A 138 8.46 5.98 5.76
C GLN A 138 6.99 6.32 6.01
N ALA A 139 6.10 5.93 5.09
CA ALA A 139 4.66 6.14 5.25
C ALA A 139 4.10 5.42 6.49
N TYR A 140 4.45 4.14 6.68
CA TYR A 140 4.03 3.39 7.86
C TYR A 140 4.63 3.95 9.15
N ALA A 141 5.92 4.27 9.16
CA ALA A 141 6.58 4.86 10.32
C ALA A 141 5.95 6.20 10.71
N ALA A 142 5.55 7.03 9.75
CA ALA A 142 4.86 8.29 10.02
C ALA A 142 3.44 8.10 10.60
N LEU A 143 2.76 7.01 10.26
CA LEU A 143 1.47 6.64 10.83
C LEU A 143 1.60 6.05 12.24
N GLU A 144 2.67 5.29 12.50
CA GLU A 144 2.94 4.65 13.79
C GLU A 144 3.54 5.63 14.82
N GLY A 145 4.41 6.54 14.40
CA GLY A 145 5.20 7.42 15.26
C GLY A 145 4.39 8.13 16.36
N PRO A 146 3.24 8.76 16.06
CA PRO A 146 2.40 9.42 17.06
C PRO A 146 1.80 8.48 18.13
N MET A 147 1.80 7.16 17.90
CA MET A 147 1.27 6.13 18.79
C MET A 147 2.36 5.20 19.34
N ALA A 148 3.64 5.45 19.04
CA ALA A 148 4.74 4.54 19.37
C ALA A 148 4.80 4.17 20.86
N GLU A 149 4.64 5.15 21.76
CA GLU A 149 4.63 4.89 23.21
C GLU A 149 3.44 4.03 23.67
N VAL A 150 2.28 4.14 23.01
CA VAL A 150 1.10 3.33 23.31
C VAL A 150 1.29 1.91 22.79
N LEU A 151 1.84 1.78 21.58
CA LEU A 151 2.16 0.48 20.97
C LEU A 151 3.21 -0.29 21.81
N ASP A 152 4.25 0.39 22.29
CA ASP A 152 5.27 -0.22 23.14
C ASP A 152 4.67 -0.73 24.46
N ARG A 153 3.82 0.07 25.12
CA ARG A 153 3.17 -0.33 26.38
C ARG A 153 2.20 -1.51 26.21
N MET A 154 1.53 -1.61 25.06
CA MET A 154 0.64 -2.75 24.76
C MET A 154 1.42 -4.07 24.60
N ASN A 155 2.63 -4.03 24.03
CA ASN A 155 3.47 -5.22 23.88
C ASN A 155 3.96 -5.77 25.22
N TYR A 156 4.21 -4.91 26.21
CA TYR A 156 4.57 -5.35 27.57
C TYR A 156 3.40 -6.02 28.31
N ALA A 157 2.16 -5.64 28.05
CA ALA A 157 0.99 -6.20 28.72
C ALA A 157 0.59 -7.60 28.24
N VAL A 158 1.08 -8.05 27.08
CA VAL A 158 0.81 -9.40 26.53
C VAL A 158 1.85 -10.43 27.01
N ALA A 159 2.97 -9.98 27.57
CA ALA A 159 4.07 -10.83 28.04
C ALA A 159 4.06 -11.08 29.56
N ALA A 160 3.03 -10.61 30.28
CA ALA A 160 2.84 -10.79 31.73
C ALA A 160 1.56 -11.60 31.98
#